data_AF-A0A2M7WSZ4-F1
#
_entry.id   AF-A0A2M7WSZ4-F1
#
_cell.length_a   1.000
_cell.length_b   1.000
_cell.length_c   1.000
_cell.angle_alpha   90.00
_cell.angle_beta   90.00
_cell.angle_gamma   90.00
#
_symmetry.space_group_name_H-M   'P 1'
#
loop_
_entity.id
_entity.type
_entity.pdbx_description
1 polymer ?
#
loop_
_entity_poly.entity_id
_entity_poly.type
_entity_poly.pdbx_seq_one_letter_code
_entity_poly.pdbx_strand_id
1 'polypeptide(L)'
;FDVPHSRFNAVHREALECAGLTILIESEVAGMHMAVSPDQHSIVYFQGHPEYDTSSLLKEYKREVRRFINGERVDYPPAPENYFCDDAAAIADHHRQAVLAALAQGAAAPAFPDVHIEPLLDNTWRDTAKSIVNNWLGLVYEKTDFERPRSQNNSA
;
A
#
# COMPACT_ATOMS: atom_id res chain seq x y z
N PHE A 1 5.62 -2.49 -12.07
CA PHE A 1 6.17 -1.78 -10.90
C PHE A 1 5.47 -2.32 -9.67
N ASP A 2 6.09 -2.15 -8.51
CA ASP A 2 5.55 -2.69 -7.27
C ASP A 2 4.56 -1.70 -6.66
N VAL A 3 3.54 -2.19 -5.95
CA VAL A 3 2.66 -1.37 -5.11
C VAL A 3 2.16 -2.24 -3.95
N PRO A 4 2.14 -1.74 -2.71
CA PRO A 4 1.62 -2.51 -1.60
C PRO A 4 0.11 -2.72 -1.73
N HIS A 5 -0.35 -3.92 -1.37
CA HIS A 5 -1.77 -4.24 -1.21
C HIS A 5 -1.98 -4.78 0.21
N SER A 6 -2.95 -4.21 0.93
CA SER A 6 -3.30 -4.65 2.29
C SER A 6 -4.83 -4.68 2.42
N ARG A 7 -5.44 -5.78 1.97
CA ARG A 7 -6.91 -5.91 1.89
C ARG A 7 -7.41 -7.35 1.97
N PHE A 8 -8.65 -7.52 2.43
CA PHE A 8 -9.37 -8.79 2.40
C PHE A 8 -10.41 -8.89 1.29
N ASN A 9 -10.87 -7.75 0.75
CA ASN A 9 -11.82 -7.72 -0.35
C ASN A 9 -11.09 -7.84 -1.69
N ALA A 10 -11.85 -8.19 -2.74
CA ALA A 10 -11.39 -8.18 -4.13
C ALA A 10 -12.45 -7.50 -5.00
N VAL A 11 -12.00 -6.81 -6.04
CA VAL A 11 -12.87 -6.24 -7.09
C VAL A 11 -12.52 -6.92 -8.39
N HIS A 12 -13.51 -7.57 -9.00
CA HIS A 12 -13.35 -8.33 -10.22
C HIS A 12 -13.41 -7.44 -11.46
N ARG A 13 -12.62 -7.80 -12.48
CA ARG A 13 -12.48 -7.10 -13.75
C ARG A 13 -13.83 -6.87 -14.42
N GLU A 14 -14.66 -7.90 -14.48
CA GLU A 14 -15.94 -7.89 -15.20
C GLU A 14 -16.89 -6.84 -14.63
N ALA A 15 -16.88 -6.61 -13.32
CA ALA A 15 -17.74 -5.61 -12.68
C ALA A 15 -17.32 -4.18 -13.06
N LEU A 16 -16.00 -3.93 -13.18
CA LEU A 16 -15.45 -2.64 -13.58
C LEU A 16 -15.74 -2.35 -15.04
N GLU A 17 -15.53 -3.34 -15.91
CA GLU A 17 -15.80 -3.24 -17.34
C GLU A 17 -17.31 -3.05 -17.61
N CYS A 18 -18.18 -3.78 -16.89
CA CYS A 18 -19.64 -3.56 -16.96
C CYS A 18 -20.05 -2.14 -16.51
N ALA A 19 -19.29 -1.54 -15.58
CA ALA A 19 -19.51 -0.16 -15.14
C ALA A 19 -18.92 0.89 -16.10
N GLY A 20 -18.30 0.46 -17.21
CA GLY A 20 -17.66 1.34 -18.19
C GLY A 20 -16.29 1.87 -17.78
N LEU A 21 -15.70 1.33 -16.69
CA LEU A 21 -14.39 1.75 -16.21
C LEU A 21 -13.28 1.13 -17.07
N THR A 22 -12.22 1.90 -17.29
CA THR A 22 -11.03 1.41 -18.01
C THR A 22 -9.98 0.96 -17.00
N ILE A 23 -9.60 -0.32 -17.04
CA ILE A 23 -8.51 -0.86 -16.22
C ILE A 23 -7.19 -0.50 -16.87
N LEU A 24 -6.31 0.17 -16.14
CA LEU A 24 -5.00 0.61 -16.61
C LEU A 24 -3.87 -0.29 -16.11
N ILE A 25 -4.00 -0.82 -14.88
CA ILE A 25 -2.97 -1.65 -14.26
C ILE A 25 -3.62 -2.82 -13.53
N GLU A 26 -3.10 -4.01 -13.79
CA GLU A 26 -3.48 -5.29 -13.18
C GLU A 26 -2.21 -6.08 -12.85
N SER A 27 -2.28 -6.87 -11.79
CA SER A 27 -1.29 -7.89 -11.44
C SER A 27 -1.92 -9.27 -11.62
N GLU A 28 -1.16 -10.23 -12.17
CA GLU A 28 -1.59 -11.64 -12.24
C GLU A 28 -1.90 -12.23 -10.85
N VAL A 29 -1.24 -11.71 -9.80
CA VAL A 29 -1.38 -12.21 -8.42
C VAL A 29 -2.34 -11.35 -7.61
N ALA A 30 -2.15 -10.02 -7.60
CA ALA A 30 -2.96 -9.11 -6.77
C ALA A 30 -4.29 -8.68 -7.42
N GLY A 31 -4.49 -8.98 -8.71
CA GLY A 31 -5.67 -8.57 -9.48
C GLY A 31 -5.63 -7.11 -9.91
N MET A 32 -6.80 -6.49 -10.09
CA MET A 32 -6.90 -5.09 -10.49
C MET A 32 -6.17 -4.19 -9.49
N HIS A 33 -5.34 -3.28 -10.00
CA HIS A 33 -4.63 -2.30 -9.21
C HIS A 33 -5.15 -0.88 -9.44
N MET A 34 -5.25 -0.46 -10.71
CA MET A 34 -5.67 0.89 -11.10
C MET A 34 -6.69 0.86 -12.24
N ALA A 35 -7.78 1.62 -12.08
CA ALA A 35 -8.78 1.86 -13.11
C ALA A 35 -9.18 3.33 -13.13
N VAL A 36 -9.79 3.79 -14.23
CA VAL A 36 -10.24 5.16 -14.41
C VAL A 36 -11.68 5.23 -14.91
N SER A 37 -12.33 6.36 -14.67
CA SER A 37 -13.63 6.71 -15.25
C SER A 37 -13.60 6.64 -16.79
N PRO A 38 -14.76 6.54 -17.47
CA PRO A 38 -14.82 6.44 -18.93
C PRO A 38 -14.09 7.58 -19.67
N ASP A 39 -14.10 8.78 -19.09
CA ASP A 39 -13.39 9.98 -19.60
C ASP A 39 -11.88 9.98 -19.29
N GLN A 40 -11.36 8.91 -18.69
CA GLN A 40 -9.95 8.60 -18.44
C GLN A 40 -9.23 9.48 -17.41
N HIS A 41 -9.85 10.52 -16.86
CA HIS A 41 -9.15 11.45 -15.96
C HIS A 41 -9.96 11.94 -14.76
N SER A 42 -11.29 11.92 -14.80
CA SER A 42 -12.09 12.55 -13.74
C SER A 42 -12.00 11.79 -12.41
N ILE A 43 -11.93 10.46 -12.46
CA ILE A 43 -11.81 9.61 -11.28
C ILE A 43 -10.76 8.53 -11.54
N VAL A 44 -9.83 8.38 -10.60
CA VAL A 44 -8.85 7.29 -10.56
C VAL A 44 -9.18 6.40 -9.37
N TYR A 45 -9.30 5.10 -9.61
CA TYR A 45 -9.60 4.08 -8.62
C TYR A 45 -8.33 3.27 -8.34
N PHE A 46 -8.04 3.03 -7.07
CA PHE A 46 -6.95 2.17 -6.62
C PHE A 46 -7.46 1.03 -5.74
N GLN A 47 -6.87 -0.15 -5.90
CA GLN A 47 -7.04 -1.31 -5.01
C GLN A 47 -5.79 -1.63 -4.18
N GLY A 48 -4.65 -1.00 -4.52
CA GLY A 48 -3.44 -1.00 -3.73
C GLY A 48 -3.24 0.36 -3.06
N HIS A 49 -2.12 0.51 -2.38
CA HIS A 49 -1.79 1.67 -1.55
C HIS A 49 -0.52 2.38 -2.02
N PRO A 50 -0.51 2.99 -3.22
CA PRO A 50 0.66 3.72 -3.71
C PRO A 50 1.08 4.89 -2.80
N GLU A 51 0.20 5.34 -1.90
CA GLU A 51 0.44 6.37 -0.90
C GLU A 51 1.26 5.91 0.31
N TYR A 52 1.42 4.60 0.52
CA TYR A 52 2.08 4.08 1.71
C TYR A 52 3.54 4.50 1.79
N ASP A 53 3.95 4.84 3.01
CA ASP A 53 5.36 4.97 3.35
C ASP A 53 6.02 3.61 3.51
N THR A 54 7.35 3.62 3.47
CA THR A 54 8.20 2.43 3.56
C THR A 54 7.87 1.58 4.79
N SER A 55 7.50 2.20 5.92
CA SER A 55 7.19 1.51 7.19
C SER A 55 5.70 1.18 7.40
N SER A 56 4.80 1.49 6.46
CA SER A 56 3.36 1.27 6.64
C SER A 56 3.03 -0.21 6.85
N LEU A 57 3.52 -1.09 5.98
CA LEU A 57 3.30 -2.55 6.11
C LEU A 57 3.99 -3.12 7.36
N LEU A 58 5.16 -2.61 7.76
CA LEU A 58 5.82 -3.01 9.00
C LEU A 58 4.94 -2.70 10.22
N LYS A 59 4.35 -1.51 10.28
CA LYS A 59 3.45 -1.11 11.37
C LYS A 59 2.22 -2.00 11.44
N GLU A 60 1.65 -2.38 10.31
CA GLU A 60 0.53 -3.31 10.23
C GLU A 60 0.91 -4.71 10.72
N TYR A 61 2.02 -5.25 10.22
CA TYR A 61 2.55 -6.54 10.65
C TYR A 61 2.81 -6.56 12.16
N LYS A 62 3.51 -5.55 12.67
CA LYS A 62 3.77 -5.39 14.12
C LYS A 62 2.49 -5.30 14.94
N ARG A 63 1.47 -4.58 14.45
CA ARG A 63 0.15 -4.52 15.11
C ARG A 63 -0.45 -5.91 15.21
N GLU A 64 -0.43 -6.69 14.13
CA GLU A 64 -0.93 -8.06 14.14
C GLU A 64 -0.13 -9.00 15.04
N VAL A 65 1.20 -8.85 15.12
CA VAL A 65 2.04 -9.62 16.04
C VAL A 65 1.68 -9.33 17.50
N ARG A 66 1.41 -8.06 17.83
CA ARG A 66 0.95 -7.66 19.18
C ARG A 66 -0.42 -8.26 19.51
N ARG A 67 -1.35 -8.26 18.56
CA ARG A 67 -2.67 -8.91 18.74
C ARG A 67 -2.51 -10.39 19.05
N PHE A 68 -1.57 -11.08 18.40
CA PHE A 68 -1.27 -12.47 18.71
C PHE A 68 -0.72 -12.64 20.12
N ILE A 69 0.27 -11.83 20.52
CA ILE A 69 0.85 -11.85 21.87
C ILE A 69 -0.23 -11.60 22.95
N ASN A 70 -1.19 -10.74 22.67
CA ASN A 70 -2.31 -10.42 23.58
C ASN A 70 -3.43 -11.47 23.59
N GLY A 71 -3.35 -12.51 22.75
CA GLY A 71 -4.43 -13.51 22.59
C GLY A 71 -5.68 -12.99 21.86
N GLU A 72 -5.58 -11.85 21.17
CA GLU A 72 -6.67 -11.28 20.35
C GLU A 72 -6.80 -11.98 18.99
N ARG A 73 -5.81 -12.80 18.62
CA ARG A 73 -5.83 -13.73 17.48
C ARG A 73 -5.13 -15.03 17.86
N VAL A 74 -5.52 -16.11 17.20
CA VAL A 74 -5.12 -17.49 17.56
C VAL A 74 -3.77 -17.87 16.94
N ASP A 75 -3.48 -17.34 15.76
CA ASP A 75 -2.32 -17.67 14.95
C ASP A 75 -1.33 -16.50 14.87
N TYR A 76 -0.04 -16.82 14.73
CA TYR A 76 0.98 -15.79 14.49
C TYR A 76 0.84 -15.28 13.05
N PRO A 77 0.76 -13.95 12.81
CA PRO A 77 0.56 -13.41 11.47
C PRO A 77 1.68 -13.78 10.48
N PRO A 78 1.35 -14.04 9.21
CA PRO A 78 2.36 -14.13 8.17
C PRO A 78 3.05 -12.76 7.98
N ALA A 79 4.32 -12.80 7.56
CA ALA A 79 5.00 -11.60 7.10
C ALA A 79 4.41 -11.13 5.76
N PRO A 80 4.40 -9.82 5.47
CA PRO A 80 3.96 -9.33 4.16
C PRO A 80 4.83 -9.89 3.03
N GLU A 81 4.20 -10.39 1.97
CA GLU A 81 4.88 -10.95 0.81
C GLU A 81 5.71 -9.87 0.08
N ASN A 82 6.91 -10.24 -0.38
CA ASN A 82 7.82 -9.37 -1.14
C ASN A 82 8.16 -8.03 -0.46
N TYR A 83 8.03 -7.93 0.86
CA TYR A 83 8.29 -6.71 1.62
C TYR A 83 9.63 -6.70 2.35
N PHE A 84 10.05 -7.86 2.87
CA PHE A 84 11.34 -8.01 3.55
C PHE A 84 12.39 -8.56 2.59
N CYS A 85 13.59 -7.98 2.63
CA CYS A 85 14.79 -8.64 2.12
C CYS A 85 15.18 -9.81 3.05
N ASP A 86 16.12 -10.65 2.60
CA ASP A 86 16.53 -11.86 3.32
C ASP A 86 16.96 -11.59 4.76
N ASP A 87 17.73 -10.53 5.00
CA ASP A 87 18.20 -10.15 6.34
C ASP A 87 17.04 -9.71 7.25
N ALA A 88 16.13 -8.88 6.74
CA ALA A 88 14.94 -8.43 7.47
C ALA A 88 14.00 -9.61 7.77
N ALA A 89 13.85 -10.54 6.82
CA ALA A 89 13.04 -11.74 6.98
C ALA A 89 13.62 -12.66 8.06
N ALA A 90 14.95 -12.83 8.09
CA ALA A 90 15.63 -13.61 9.13
C ALA A 90 15.44 -12.98 10.53
N ILE A 91 15.53 -11.66 10.65
CA ILE A 91 15.28 -10.94 11.91
C ILE A 91 13.82 -11.13 12.37
N ALA A 92 12.86 -11.01 11.44
CA ALA A 92 11.44 -11.20 11.73
C ALA A 92 11.12 -12.64 12.16
N ASP A 93 11.72 -13.65 11.53
CA ASP A 93 11.53 -15.05 11.90
C ASP A 93 12.18 -15.38 13.25
N HIS A 94 13.38 -14.87 13.52
CA HIS A 94 14.00 -15.03 14.84
C HIS A 94 13.13 -14.42 15.95
N HIS A 95 12.56 -13.23 15.72
CA HIS A 95 11.59 -12.64 16.65
C HIS A 95 10.36 -13.53 16.83
N ARG A 96 9.79 -14.07 15.75
CA ARG A 96 8.65 -14.99 15.80
C ARG A 96 8.97 -16.20 16.69
N GLN A 97 10.11 -16.84 16.48
CA GLN A 97 10.55 -17.99 17.27
C GLN A 97 10.68 -17.63 18.76
N ALA A 98 11.27 -16.48 19.07
CA ALA A 98 11.43 -16.00 20.44
C ALA A 98 10.08 -15.71 21.13
N VAL A 99 9.12 -15.10 20.41
CA VAL A 99 7.76 -14.89 20.92
C VAL A 99 7.08 -16.21 21.24
N LEU A 100 7.11 -17.17 20.31
CA LEU A 100 6.47 -18.48 20.52
C LEU A 100 7.07 -19.23 21.71
N ALA A 101 8.40 -19.20 21.85
CA ALA A 101 9.08 -19.81 22.99
C ALA A 101 8.71 -19.14 24.33
N ALA A 102 8.65 -17.80 24.36
CA ALA A 102 8.27 -17.06 25.57
C ALA A 102 6.83 -17.37 26.00
N LEU A 103 5.88 -17.36 25.06
CA LEU A 103 4.47 -17.67 25.35
C LEU A 103 4.29 -19.11 25.84
N ALA A 104 5.00 -20.08 25.26
CA ALA A 104 4.98 -21.48 25.71
C ALA A 104 5.48 -21.67 27.16
N GLN A 105 6.34 -20.76 27.63
CA GLN A 105 6.91 -20.77 28.98
C GLN A 105 6.14 -19.87 29.96
N GLY A 106 5.08 -19.19 29.51
CA GLY A 106 4.37 -18.18 30.31
C GLY A 106 5.20 -16.94 30.62
N ALA A 107 6.25 -16.68 29.85
CA ALA A 107 7.14 -15.52 30.00
C ALA A 107 6.63 -14.32 29.19
N ALA A 108 7.14 -13.13 29.50
CA ALA A 108 6.88 -11.93 28.71
C ALA A 108 7.50 -12.04 27.31
N ALA A 109 6.73 -11.73 26.27
CA ALA A 109 7.22 -11.70 24.90
C ALA A 109 8.29 -10.60 24.71
N PRO A 110 9.33 -10.84 23.89
CA PRO A 110 10.32 -9.83 23.58
C PRO A 110 9.70 -8.64 22.83
N ALA A 111 10.36 -7.49 22.91
CA ALA A 111 9.98 -6.33 22.11
C ALA A 111 10.25 -6.59 20.61
N PHE A 112 9.39 -6.03 19.76
CA PHE A 112 9.55 -6.13 18.31
C PHE A 112 10.84 -5.42 17.84
N PRO A 113 11.65 -6.01 16.94
CA PRO A 113 12.97 -5.51 16.60
C PRO A 113 12.95 -4.44 15.50
N ASP A 114 12.15 -3.38 15.66
CA ASP A 114 11.98 -2.34 14.63
C ASP A 114 13.32 -1.72 14.21
N VAL A 115 14.18 -1.42 15.18
CA VAL A 115 15.50 -0.77 14.96
C VAL A 115 16.44 -1.58 14.07
N HIS A 116 16.21 -2.88 13.94
CA HIS A 116 16.99 -3.78 13.09
C HIS A 116 16.33 -4.03 11.74
N ILE A 117 14.99 -3.90 11.65
CA ILE A 117 14.23 -4.13 10.42
C ILE A 117 14.09 -2.85 9.59
N GLU A 118 13.74 -1.72 10.20
CA GLU A 118 13.46 -0.46 9.50
C GLU A 118 14.58 0.00 8.55
N PRO A 119 15.87 -0.08 8.91
CA PRO A 119 16.96 0.31 8.00
C PRO A 119 17.12 -0.60 6.78
N LEU A 120 16.54 -1.80 6.80
CA LEU A 120 16.64 -2.81 5.74
C LEU A 120 15.45 -2.76 4.78
N LEU A 121 14.45 -1.91 5.05
CA LEU A 121 13.28 -1.78 4.19
C LEU A 121 13.58 -0.90 2.97
N ASP A 122 13.15 -1.37 1.81
CA ASP A 122 13.22 -0.61 0.56
C ASP A 122 11.83 -0.15 0.11
N ASN A 123 11.77 1.02 -0.52
CA ASN A 123 10.55 1.54 -1.11
C ASN A 123 10.65 1.56 -2.63
N THR A 124 10.16 0.48 -3.23
CA THR A 124 10.26 0.26 -4.67
C THR A 124 9.12 0.93 -5.47
N TRP A 125 8.11 1.50 -4.80
CA TRP A 125 6.89 2.02 -5.44
C TRP A 125 6.76 3.54 -5.47
N ARG A 126 7.44 4.25 -4.55
CA ARG A 126 7.23 5.70 -4.30
C ARG A 126 7.36 6.57 -5.54
N ASP A 127 8.36 6.34 -6.38
CA ASP A 127 8.57 7.20 -7.55
C ASP A 127 7.51 6.97 -8.63
N THR A 128 7.06 5.73 -8.80
CA THR A 128 5.93 5.46 -9.71
C THR A 128 4.64 6.04 -9.17
N ALA A 129 4.39 5.95 -7.86
CA ALA A 129 3.24 6.58 -7.22
C ALA A 129 3.20 8.10 -7.46
N LYS A 130 4.35 8.79 -7.29
CA LYS A 130 4.48 10.22 -7.61
C LYS A 130 4.18 10.50 -9.08
N SER A 131 4.72 9.70 -10.00
CA SER A 131 4.47 9.87 -11.43
C SER A 131 2.98 9.73 -11.77
N ILE A 132 2.29 8.73 -11.20
CA ILE A 132 0.85 8.53 -11.41
C ILE A 132 0.06 9.76 -10.95
N VAL A 133 0.31 10.25 -9.73
CA VAL A 133 -0.39 11.42 -9.20
C VAL A 133 -0.09 12.68 -10.01
N ASN A 134 1.18 12.91 -10.39
CA ASN A 134 1.57 14.05 -11.22
C ASN A 134 0.89 14.02 -12.60
N ASN A 135 0.85 12.85 -13.25
CA ASN A 135 0.18 12.69 -14.53
C ASN A 135 -1.32 12.94 -14.42
N TRP A 136 -1.95 12.41 -13.37
CA TRP A 136 -3.36 12.64 -13.12
C TRP A 136 -3.68 14.12 -12.89
N LEU A 137 -2.90 14.82 -12.06
CA LEU A 137 -3.06 16.26 -11.85
C LEU A 137 -2.86 17.07 -13.13
N GLY A 138 -1.91 16.69 -13.98
CA GLY A 138 -1.69 17.29 -15.29
C GLY A 138 -2.91 17.12 -16.21
N LEU A 139 -3.49 15.91 -16.25
CA LEU A 139 -4.70 15.63 -17.03
C LEU A 139 -5.90 16.40 -16.52
N VAL A 140 -6.12 16.46 -15.20
CA VAL A 140 -7.19 17.27 -14.61
C VAL A 140 -7.01 18.73 -15.03
N TYR A 141 -5.80 19.29 -14.84
CA TYR A 141 -5.52 20.67 -15.21
C TYR A 141 -5.78 20.96 -16.71
N GLU A 142 -5.34 20.08 -17.61
CA GLU A 142 -5.53 20.25 -19.06
C GLU A 142 -7.00 20.10 -19.47
N LYS A 143 -7.73 19.14 -18.90
CA LYS A 143 -9.05 18.74 -19.38
C LYS A 143 -10.21 19.45 -18.70
N THR A 144 -10.00 20.04 -17.52
CA THR A 144 -11.09 20.67 -16.77
C THR A 144 -11.12 22.20 -16.87
N ASP A 145 -10.38 22.80 -17.81
CA ASP A 145 -10.38 24.24 -18.14
C ASP A 145 -10.56 25.12 -16.89
N PHE A 146 -9.55 25.12 -16.01
CA PHE A 146 -9.57 25.99 -14.82
C PHE A 146 -9.47 27.44 -15.34
N GLU A 147 -10.61 28.13 -15.49
CA GLU A 147 -10.66 29.48 -16.03
C GLU A 147 -9.59 30.35 -15.33
N ARG A 148 -8.56 30.75 -16.09
CA ARG A 148 -7.69 31.86 -15.68
C ARG A 148 -8.62 33.06 -15.49
N PRO A 149 -8.59 33.78 -14.34
CA PRO A 149 -9.29 35.05 -14.24
C PRO A 149 -8.86 35.92 -15.42
N ARG A 150 -9.82 36.31 -16.25
CA ARG A 150 -9.58 37.21 -17.40
C ARG A 150 -8.72 38.37 -16.93
N SER A 151 -7.60 38.60 -17.60
CA SER A 151 -6.87 39.85 -17.46
C SER A 151 -7.87 41.00 -17.63
N GLN A 152 -8.06 41.79 -16.59
CA GLN A 152 -8.79 43.04 -16.71
C GLN A 152 -8.03 43.91 -17.71
N ASN A 153 -8.58 44.03 -18.92
CA ASN A 153 -8.23 45.11 -19.83
C ASN A 153 -8.67 46.40 -19.14
N ASN A 154 -7.76 47.02 -18.40
CA ASN A 154 -7.88 48.44 -18.04
C ASN A 154 -7.53 49.25 -19.29
N SER A 155 -8.56 49.54 -20.07
CA SER A 155 -8.55 50.65 -21.03
C SER A 155 -9.59 51.67 -20.56
N ALA A 156 -9.12 52.70 -19.87
CA ALA A 156 -9.71 54.02 -19.76
C ALA A 156 -8.56 55.01 -19.50
#